data_AF-A0A2A5DRR1-F1
#
_entry.id   AF-A0A2A5DRR1-F1
#
_cell.length_a   1.000
_cell.length_b   1.000
_cell.length_c   1.000
_cell.angle_alpha   90.00
_cell.angle_beta   90.00
_cell.angle_gamma   90.00
#
_symmetry.space_group_name_H-M   'P 1'
#
loop_
_entity.id
_entity.type
_entity.pdbx_description
1 polymer ?
#
loop_
_entity_poly.entity_id
_entity_poly.type
_entity_poly.pdbx_seq_one_letter_code
_entity_poly.pdbx_strand_id
1 'polypeptide(L)'
;MKKLHIAIGTHQFEKSIQEYNIKLNQKPDLIIHETYALWRTADLNLSLRILEEDKNPGIRHIGWEDNKATRFCEEADCNGIVWEHFSAQQQADEINDLWKDTNYLPND
;
A
#
# COMPACT_ATOMS: atom_id res chain seq x y z
N MET A 1 2.00 -17.03 2.56
CA MET A 1 1.10 -16.67 3.68
C MET A 1 0.45 -15.35 3.33
N LYS A 2 -0.76 -15.07 3.83
CA LYS A 2 -1.42 -13.79 3.59
C LYS A 2 -0.81 -12.72 4.49
N LYS A 3 -0.55 -11.54 3.95
CA LYS A 3 -0.14 -10.34 4.70
C LYS A 3 -1.27 -9.32 4.64
N LEU A 4 -1.58 -8.68 5.77
CA LEU A 4 -2.56 -7.60 5.78
C LEU A 4 -1.98 -6.42 5.01
N HIS A 5 -2.74 -5.80 4.12
CA HIS A 5 -2.37 -4.55 3.47
C HIS A 5 -3.27 -3.42 3.96
N ILE A 6 -2.69 -2.28 4.30
CA ILE A 6 -3.40 -1.04 4.61
C ILE A 6 -2.85 0.06 3.72
N ALA A 7 -3.72 0.69 2.94
CA ALA A 7 -3.39 1.84 2.12
C ALA A 7 -3.88 3.13 2.78
N ILE A 8 -2.98 4.09 3.00
CA ILE A 8 -3.27 5.36 3.68
C ILE A 8 -3.11 6.51 2.70
N GLY A 9 -4.09 7.42 2.70
CA GLY A 9 -4.02 8.70 2.03
C GLY A 9 -3.60 9.79 3.01
N THR A 10 -2.68 10.67 2.59
CA THR A 10 -2.19 11.78 3.42
C THR A 10 -2.05 13.06 2.63
N HIS A 11 -2.07 14.19 3.34
CA HIS A 11 -1.67 15.51 2.83
C HIS A 11 -0.26 15.93 3.31
N GLN A 12 0.36 15.13 4.21
CA GLN A 12 1.64 15.45 4.85
C GLN A 12 2.64 14.33 4.61
N PHE A 13 3.07 14.14 3.36
CA PHE A 13 3.86 12.98 2.91
C PHE A 13 5.09 12.68 3.77
N GLU A 14 6.03 13.64 3.87
CA GLU A 14 7.29 13.45 4.61
C GLU A 14 7.06 13.20 6.11
N LYS A 15 6.11 13.93 6.70
CA LYS A 15 5.76 13.75 8.10
C LYS A 15 5.13 12.37 8.35
N SER A 16 4.25 11.92 7.46
CA SER A 16 3.66 10.59 7.54
C SER A 16 4.71 9.49 7.40
N ILE A 17 5.68 9.63 6.48
CA ILE A 17 6.81 8.69 6.39
C ILE A 17 7.57 8.60 7.71
N GLN A 18 7.92 9.74 8.31
CA GLN A 18 8.62 9.76 9.60
C GLN A 18 7.83 9.07 10.71
N GLU A 19 6.52 9.33 10.80
CA GLU A 19 5.65 8.70 11.79
C GLU A 19 5.55 7.19 11.59
N TYR A 20 5.34 6.71 10.36
CA TYR A 20 5.22 5.28 10.10
C TYR A 20 6.55 4.55 10.22
N ASN A 21 7.68 5.21 9.93
CA ASN A 21 8.99 4.63 10.20
C ASN A 21 9.19 4.31 11.67
N ILE A 22 8.73 5.19 12.57
CA ILE A 22 8.78 4.98 14.02
C ILE A 22 7.81 3.86 14.43
N LYS A 23 6.58 3.87 13.91
CA LYS A 23 5.55 2.87 14.26
C LYS A 23 5.90 1.46 13.80
N LEU A 24 6.49 1.33 12.61
CA LEU A 24 6.88 0.05 12.02
C LEU A 24 8.32 -0.34 12.38
N ASN A 25 9.07 0.55 13.04
CA ASN A 25 10.48 0.38 13.37
C ASN A 25 11.35 0.01 12.14
N GLN A 26 11.02 0.55 10.96
CA GLN A 26 11.76 0.33 9.72
C GLN A 26 11.53 1.47 8.73
N LYS A 27 12.42 1.59 7.73
CA LYS A 27 12.25 2.53 6.60
C LYS A 27 11.33 1.91 5.53
N PRO A 28 10.77 2.72 4.60
CA PRO A 28 10.02 2.17 3.48
C PRO A 28 10.95 1.38 2.55
N ASP A 29 10.45 0.29 1.98
CA ASP A 29 11.12 -0.49 0.95
C ASP A 29 11.11 0.23 -0.40
N LEU A 30 10.08 1.05 -0.63
CA LEU A 30 9.94 1.88 -1.82
C LEU A 30 9.48 3.28 -1.41
N ILE A 31 10.14 4.29 -1.98
CA ILE A 31 9.71 5.68 -1.95
C ILE A 31 9.69 6.19 -3.39
N ILE A 32 8.56 6.72 -3.80
CA ILE A 32 8.40 7.52 -5.02
C ILE A 32 8.19 8.95 -4.55
N HIS A 33 9.11 9.83 -4.98
CA HIS A 33 9.24 11.17 -4.42
C HIS A 33 7.89 11.90 -4.39
N GLU A 34 7.58 12.46 -3.20
CA GLU A 34 6.38 13.25 -2.89
C GLU A 34 5.02 12.60 -3.20
N THR A 35 4.98 11.32 -3.55
CA THR A 35 3.75 10.71 -4.10
C THR A 35 3.37 9.40 -3.44
N TYR A 36 4.34 8.51 -3.16
CA TYR A 36 4.04 7.18 -2.67
C TYR A 36 5.17 6.59 -1.82
N ALA A 37 4.81 5.87 -0.76
CA ALA A 37 5.75 5.06 0.00
C ALA A 37 5.12 3.70 0.35
N LEU A 38 5.95 2.65 0.39
CA LEU A 38 5.53 1.29 0.71
C LEU A 38 6.49 0.67 1.70
N TRP A 39 5.93 0.10 2.76
CA TRP A 39 6.61 -0.73 3.74
C TRP A 39 6.09 -2.15 3.59
N ARG A 40 7.02 -3.10 3.49
CA ARG A 40 6.76 -4.53 3.56
C ARG A 40 7.31 -5.04 4.89
N THR A 41 6.46 -5.69 5.67
CA THR A 41 6.90 -6.37 6.89
C THR A 41 6.60 -7.87 6.79
N ALA A 42 6.80 -8.60 7.89
CA ALA A 42 6.47 -10.02 7.97
C ALA A 42 4.96 -10.25 7.77
N ASP A 43 4.11 -9.49 8.46
CA ASP A 43 2.67 -9.75 8.54
C ASP A 43 1.80 -8.57 8.05
N LEU A 44 2.37 -7.37 7.92
CA LEU A 44 1.70 -6.14 7.51
C LEU A 44 2.46 -5.46 6.37
N ASN A 45 1.77 -5.17 5.29
CA ASN A 45 2.20 -4.21 4.29
C ASN A 45 1.45 -2.91 4.52
N LEU A 46 2.16 -1.79 4.49
CA LEU A 46 1.57 -0.46 4.60
C LEU A 46 1.94 0.33 3.36
N SER A 47 0.97 0.94 2.68
CA SER A 47 1.24 1.93 1.65
C SER A 47 0.72 3.31 2.06
N LEU A 48 1.42 4.34 1.61
CA LEU A 48 1.08 5.73 1.82
C LEU A 48 1.04 6.41 0.45
N ARG A 49 -0.02 7.17 0.17
CA ARG A 49 -0.15 7.95 -1.06
C ARG A 49 -0.54 9.38 -0.72
N ILE A 50 0.09 10.36 -1.40
CA ILE A 50 -0.38 11.74 -1.34
C ILE A 50 -1.79 11.84 -1.96
N LEU A 51 -2.65 12.62 -1.34
CA LEU A 51 -4.00 12.87 -1.83
C LEU A 51 -4.10 14.22 -2.52
N GLU A 52 -5.08 14.34 -3.41
CA GLU A 52 -5.58 15.63 -3.90
C GLU A 52 -6.22 16.40 -2.72
N GLU A 53 -6.10 17.73 -2.69
CA GLU A 53 -6.51 18.58 -1.56
C GLU A 53 -7.98 18.42 -1.15
N ASP A 54 -8.85 18.01 -2.08
CA ASP A 54 -10.30 17.83 -1.86
C ASP A 54 -10.64 16.48 -1.19
N LYS A 55 -9.69 15.56 -1.06
CA LYS A 55 -9.89 14.25 -0.44
C LYS A 55 -9.59 14.28 1.06
N ASN A 56 -10.34 13.50 1.83
CA ASN A 56 -10.06 13.34 3.25
C ASN A 56 -8.89 12.35 3.45
N PRO A 57 -7.90 12.68 4.29
CA PRO A 57 -6.84 11.75 4.66
C PRO A 57 -7.38 10.61 5.54
N GLY A 58 -6.67 9.49 5.55
CA GLY A 58 -7.04 8.31 6.35
C GLY A 58 -6.84 7.00 5.59
N ILE A 59 -7.44 5.93 6.11
CA ILE A 59 -7.45 4.62 5.45
C ILE A 59 -8.26 4.75 4.15
N ARG A 60 -7.63 4.42 3.04
CA ARG A 60 -8.29 4.33 1.73
C ARG A 60 -8.81 2.92 1.55
N HIS A 61 -7.92 1.94 1.52
CA HIS A 61 -8.26 0.55 1.20
C HIS A 61 -7.57 -0.37 2.20
N ILE A 62 -8.17 -1.53 2.44
CA ILE A 62 -7.56 -2.63 3.20
C ILE A 62 -7.69 -3.92 2.40
N GLY A 63 -6.77 -4.85 2.59
CA GLY A 63 -6.80 -6.08 1.82
C GLY A 63 -5.80 -7.12 2.28
N TRP A 64 -5.72 -8.19 1.51
CA TRP A 64 -4.77 -9.28 1.70
C TRP A 64 -3.84 -9.36 0.50
N GLU A 65 -2.54 -9.18 0.76
CA GLU A 65 -1.52 -9.65 -0.16
C GLU A 65 -1.34 -11.15 0.03
N ASP A 66 -1.52 -11.93 -1.04
CA ASP A 66 -1.46 -13.39 -1.04
C ASP A 66 -0.73 -13.87 -2.28
N ASN A 67 0.30 -14.69 -2.08
CA ASN A 67 1.05 -15.29 -3.18
C ASN A 67 0.23 -16.26 -4.04
N LYS A 68 -0.95 -16.67 -3.56
CA LYS A 68 -1.90 -17.51 -4.32
C LYS A 68 -2.93 -16.70 -5.11
N ALA A 69 -2.98 -15.38 -4.96
CA ALA A 69 -3.93 -14.56 -5.70
C ALA A 69 -3.57 -14.55 -7.20
N THR A 70 -4.48 -15.05 -8.04
CA THR A 70 -4.28 -15.09 -9.50
C THR A 70 -4.74 -13.82 -10.21
N ARG A 71 -5.57 -13.00 -9.54
CA ARG A 71 -6.09 -11.71 -10.03
C ARG A 71 -6.37 -10.79 -8.83
N PHE A 72 -6.36 -9.49 -9.07
CA PHE A 72 -6.93 -8.53 -8.13
C PHE A 72 -8.44 -8.75 -8.05
N CYS A 73 -9.01 -8.74 -6.84
CA CYS A 73 -10.44 -8.69 -6.63
C CYS A 73 -10.80 -7.96 -5.33
N GLU A 74 -12.06 -7.53 -5.25
CA GLU A 74 -12.63 -6.87 -4.09
C GLU A 74 -13.88 -7.61 -3.64
N GLU A 75 -14.06 -7.75 -2.33
CA GLU A 75 -15.29 -8.27 -1.73
C GLU A 75 -15.67 -7.50 -0.47
N ALA A 76 -16.96 -7.35 -0.22
CA ALA A 76 -17.46 -6.75 1.03
C ALA A 76 -17.72 -7.84 2.07
N ASP A 77 -17.28 -7.61 3.31
CA ASP A 77 -17.60 -8.49 4.43
C ASP A 77 -19.01 -8.22 5.00
N CYS A 78 -19.41 -8.98 6.03
CA CYS A 78 -20.73 -8.84 6.67
C CYS A 78 -20.93 -7.51 7.41
N ASN A 79 -19.87 -6.73 7.60
CA ASN A 79 -19.91 -5.39 8.20
C ASN A 79 -19.91 -4.28 7.14
N GLY A 80 -19.86 -4.64 5.85
CA GLY A 80 -19.81 -3.71 4.72
C GLY A 80 -18.41 -3.16 4.45
N ILE A 81 -17.35 -3.75 5.02
CA ILE A 81 -15.97 -3.34 4.74
C ILE A 81 -15.53 -4.00 3.44
N VAL A 82 -15.03 -3.20 2.49
CA VAL A 82 -14.44 -3.70 1.24
C VAL A 82 -13.00 -4.15 1.50
N TRP A 83 -12.71 -5.39 1.12
CA TRP A 83 -11.41 -6.03 1.22
C TRP A 83 -10.87 -6.31 -0.18
N GLU A 84 -9.65 -5.86 -0.43
CA GLU A 84 -8.90 -6.22 -1.63
C GLU A 84 -8.17 -7.56 -1.44
N HIS A 85 -7.97 -8.33 -2.51
CA HIS A 85 -7.14 -9.53 -2.53
C HIS A 85 -6.28 -9.53 -3.79
N PHE A 86 -4.97 -9.54 -3.59
CA PHE A 86 -4.00 -9.39 -4.68
C PHE A 86 -2.66 -10.04 -4.34
N SER A 87 -1.78 -10.16 -5.32
CA SER A 87 -0.39 -10.62 -5.14
C SER A 87 0.58 -9.45 -5.13
N ALA A 88 1.78 -9.65 -4.57
CA ALA A 88 2.83 -8.63 -4.56
C ALA A 88 3.19 -8.15 -5.98
N GLN A 89 3.14 -9.06 -6.97
CA GLN A 89 3.37 -8.71 -8.37
C GLN A 89 2.27 -7.79 -8.92
N GLN A 90 1.01 -8.05 -8.61
CA GLN A 90 -0.09 -7.18 -9.07
C GLN A 90 -0.01 -5.77 -8.50
N GLN A 91 0.39 -5.64 -7.23
CA GLN A 91 0.67 -4.32 -6.65
C GLN A 91 1.86 -3.66 -7.34
N ALA A 92 2.91 -4.42 -7.67
CA ALA A 92 4.05 -3.87 -8.38
C ALA A 92 3.70 -3.42 -9.80
N ASP A 93 2.85 -4.16 -10.50
CA ASP A 93 2.33 -3.79 -11.81
C ASP A 93 1.53 -2.47 -11.72
N GLU A 94 0.65 -2.32 -10.73
CA GLU A 94 -0.09 -1.07 -10.49
C GLU A 94 0.85 0.11 -10.19
N ILE A 95 1.87 -0.09 -9.35
CA ILE A 95 2.89 0.91 -9.05
C ILE A 95 3.60 1.34 -10.34
N ASN A 96 3.99 0.39 -11.17
CA ASN A 96 4.69 0.68 -12.43
C ASN A 96 3.76 1.33 -13.47
N ASP A 97 2.47 1.02 -13.46
CA ASP A 97 1.50 1.67 -14.36
C ASP A 97 1.26 3.14 -13.97
N LEU A 98 1.19 3.43 -12.67
CA LEU A 98 1.02 4.78 -12.13
C LEU A 98 2.30 5.61 -12.22
N TRP A 99 3.45 4.99 -11.96
CA TRP A 99 4.77 5.63 -11.92
C TRP A 99 5.77 4.84 -12.78
N LYS A 100 5.66 5.04 -14.11
CA LYS A 100 6.35 4.27 -15.16
C LYS A 100 7.87 4.14 -15.01
N ASP A 101 8.53 5.10 -14.38
CA ASP A 101 9.98 5.09 -14.23
C ASP A 101 10.47 4.37 -12.96
N THR A 102 9.55 3.88 -12.11
CA THR A 102 9.91 3.22 -10.85
C THR A 102 10.58 1.88 -11.07
N ASN A 103 10.15 1.13 -12.10
CA ASN A 103 10.62 -0.25 -12.39
C ASN A 103 10.63 -1.13 -11.12
N TYR A 104 9.60 -0.97 -10.29
CA TYR A 104 9.49 -1.65 -9.02
C TYR A 104 9.30 -3.14 -9.22
N LEU A 105 10.08 -3.93 -8.48
CA LEU A 105 9.93 -5.37 -8.37
C LEU A 105 9.68 -5.71 -6.90
N PRO A 106 8.67 -6.53 -6.58
CA PRO A 106 8.47 -6.98 -5.22
C PRO A 106 9.63 -7.90 -4.82
N ASN A 107 10.14 -7.74 -3.60
CA ASN A 107 11.09 -8.70 -3.04
C ASN A 107 10.32 -9.96 -2.60
N ASP A 108 10.88 -11.13 -2.89
CA ASP A 108 10.35 -12.44 -2.47
C ASP A 108 10.26 -12.60 -0.93
#